data_AF-A0A2V7QVA6-F1
#
_entry.id   AF-A0A2V7QVA6-F1
#
_cell.length_a   1.000
_cell.length_b   1.000
_cell.length_c   1.000
_cell.angle_alpha   90.00
_cell.angle_beta   90.00
_cell.angle_gamma   90.00
#
_symmetry.space_group_name_H-M   'P 1'
#
loop_
_entity.id
_entity.type
_entity.pdbx_description
1 polymer ?
#
loop_
_entity_poly.entity_id
_entity_poly.type
_entity_poly.pdbx_seq_one_letter_code
_entity_poly.pdbx_strand_id
1 'polypeptide(L)' 'ELPPEFREVIVLRELEGLSYKEISDVAGVPVGTVMSRLSRARRRLEEALCADPEEC' A
#
# COMPACT_ATOMS: atom_id res chain seq x y z
N GLU A 1 3.92 -10.01 -7.66
CA GLU A 1 4.58 -9.55 -6.40
C GLU A 1 4.50 -8.02 -6.29
N LEU A 2 4.22 -7.48 -5.10
CA LEU A 2 4.08 -6.03 -4.88
C LEU A 2 5.46 -5.36 -4.68
N PRO A 3 5.81 -4.29 -5.44
CA PRO A 3 7.04 -3.53 -5.26
C PRO A 3 7.28 -3.07 -3.82
N PRO A 4 8.54 -2.98 -3.35
CA PRO A 4 8.86 -2.65 -1.96
C PRO A 4 8.20 -1.36 -1.47
N GLU A 5 8.23 -0.31 -2.27
CA GLU A 5 7.64 1.01 -1.96
C GLU A 5 6.12 1.01 -1.82
N PHE A 6 5.42 0.06 -2.45
CA PHE A 6 3.97 -0.11 -2.32
C PHE A 6 3.63 -1.00 -1.13
N ARG A 7 4.47 -2.01 -0.87
CA ARG A 7 4.35 -2.89 0.29
C ARG A 7 4.56 -2.13 1.59
N GLU A 8 5.60 -1.30 1.64
CA GLU A 8 5.94 -0.49 2.80
C GLU A 8 4.76 0.39 3.25
N VAL A 9 4.16 1.17 2.33
CA VAL A 9 3.04 2.05 2.69
C VAL A 9 1.78 1.27 3.08
N ILE A 10 1.54 0.08 2.52
CA ILE A 10 0.43 -0.79 2.90
C ILE A 10 0.64 -1.34 4.32
N VAL A 11 1.83 -1.85 4.63
CA VAL A 11 2.16 -2.39 5.95
C VAL A 11 1.98 -1.31 7.01
N LEU A 12 2.60 -0.14 6.80
CA LEU A 12 2.50 0.97 7.75
C LEU A 12 1.06 1.46 7.93
N ARG A 13 0.22 1.37 6.88
CA ARG A 13 -1.17 1.83 6.97
C ARG A 13 -2.12 0.79 7.58
N GLU A 14 -2.11 -0.43 7.04
CA GLU A 14 -3.13 -1.44 7.31
C GLU A 14 -2.73 -2.37 8.46
N LEU A 15 -1.43 -2.57 8.71
CA LEU A 15 -0.94 -3.40 9.82
C LEU A 15 -0.54 -2.56 11.04
N GLU A 16 0.21 -1.47 10.82
CA GLU A 16 0.67 -0.60 11.91
C GLU A 16 -0.31 0.54 12.25
N GLY A 17 -1.32 0.78 11.42
CA GLY A 17 -2.38 1.77 11.68
C GLY A 17 -1.96 3.24 11.59
N LEU A 18 -0.79 3.54 11.00
CA LEU A 18 -0.25 4.89 10.95
C LEU A 18 -1.12 5.84 10.09
N SER A 19 -1.12 7.12 10.47
CA SER A 19 -1.68 8.19 9.65
C SER A 19 -0.82 8.47 8.42
N TYR A 20 -1.38 9.10 7.39
CA TYR A 20 -0.60 9.42 6.17
C TYR A 20 0.58 10.36 6.44
N LYS A 21 0.48 11.19 7.50
CA LYS A 21 1.56 12.07 7.92
C LYS A 21 2.69 11.27 8.58
N GLU A 22 2.38 10.37 9.50
CA GLU A 22 3.38 9.49 10.11
C GLU A 22 4.08 8.60 9.08
N ILE A 23 3.32 8.07 8.10
CA ILE A 23 3.89 7.30 6.99
C ILE A 23 4.81 8.18 6.14
N SER A 24 4.44 9.42 5.88
CA SER A 24 5.27 10.40 5.17
C SER A 24 6.58 10.66 5.89
N ASP A 25 6.53 10.79 7.22
CA ASP A 25 7.70 11.02 8.07
C ASP A 25 8.62 9.78 8.11
N VAL A 26 8.06 8.57 8.21
CA VAL A 26 8.81 7.30 8.24
C VAL A 26 9.43 6.98 6.89
N ALA A 27 8.67 7.08 5.80
CA ALA A 27 9.10 6.69 4.46
C ALA A 27 9.91 7.80 3.75
N GLY A 28 10.02 8.99 4.33
CA GLY A 28 10.78 10.12 3.77
C GLY A 28 10.23 10.63 2.43
N VAL A 29 8.92 10.51 2.21
CA VAL A 29 8.25 10.95 0.98
C VAL A 29 7.04 11.83 1.28
N PRO A 30 6.66 12.76 0.38
CA PRO A 30 5.50 13.62 0.62
C PRO A 30 4.20 12.85 0.87
N VAL A 31 3.30 13.40 1.67
CA VAL A 31 1.95 12.82 1.94
C VAL A 31 1.19 12.52 0.64
N GLY A 32 1.30 13.36 -0.40
CA GLY A 32 0.68 13.09 -1.71
C GLY A 32 1.27 11.84 -2.40
N THR A 33 2.56 11.58 -2.21
CA THR A 33 3.22 10.34 -2.65
C THR A 33 2.69 9.15 -1.88
N VAL A 34 2.52 9.25 -0.55
CA VAL A 34 1.91 8.20 0.27
C VAL A 34 0.51 7.84 -0.25
N MET A 35 -0.34 8.85 -0.49
CA MET A 35 -1.69 8.65 -1.04
C MET A 35 -1.65 7.94 -2.40
N SER A 36 -0.82 8.40 -3.33
CA SER A 36 -0.72 7.79 -4.67
C SER A 36 -0.11 6.38 -4.65
N ARG A 37 0.81 6.10 -3.72
CA ARG A 37 1.38 4.76 -3.51
C ARG A 37 0.33 3.83 -2.93
N LEU A 38 -0.42 4.24 -1.89
CA LEU A 38 -1.51 3.45 -1.31
C LEU A 38 -2.60 3.11 -2.34
N SER A 39 -3.04 4.09 -3.13
CA SER A 39 -4.02 3.87 -4.20
C SER A 39 -3.55 2.80 -5.20
N ARG A 40 -2.32 2.93 -5.70
CA ARG A 40 -1.74 1.96 -6.65
C ARG A 40 -1.49 0.59 -6.00
N ALA A 41 -1.07 0.58 -4.74
CA ALA A 41 -0.80 -0.65 -3.99
C ALA A 41 -2.07 -1.46 -3.78
N ARG A 42 -3.17 -0.82 -3.35
CA ARG A 42 -4.48 -1.47 -3.16
C ARG A 42 -5.02 -2.05 -4.46
N ARG A 43 -4.96 -1.29 -5.55
CA ARG A 43 -5.38 -1.78 -6.87
C ARG A 43 -4.60 -3.02 -7.31
N ARG A 44 -3.28 -3.05 -7.10
CA ARG A 44 -2.46 -4.23 -7.42
C ARG A 44 -2.76 -5.44 -6.54
N LEU A 45 -3.11 -5.19 -5.27
CA LEU A 45 -3.55 -6.24 -4.34
C LEU A 45 -4.90 -6.81 -4.77
N GLU A 46 -5.86 -5.97 -5.13
CA GLU A 46 -7.14 -6.37 -5.69
C GLU A 46 -6.96 -7.18 -6.97
N GLU A 47 -6.15 -6.71 -7.93
CA GLU A 47 -5.83 -7.42 -9.17
C GLU A 47 -5.17 -8.79 -8.89
N ALA A 48 -4.34 -8.90 -7.85
CA ALA A 48 -3.70 -10.16 -7.49
C ALA A 48 -4.68 -11.14 -6.83
N LEU A 49 -5.53 -10.67 -5.92
CA LEU A 49 -6.52 -11.50 -5.21
C LEU A 49 -7.68 -11.91 -6.12
N CYS A 50 -8.10 -11.05 -7.04
CA CYS A 50 -9.10 -11.41 -8.06
C CYS A 50 -8.54 -12.32 -9.16
N ALA A 51 -7.21 -12.45 -9.26
CA ALA A 51 -6.56 -13.39 -10.18
C ALA A 51 -6.37 -14.79 -9.58
N ASP A 52 -6.81 -15.02 -8.33
CA ASP A 52 -6.82 -16.34 -7.72
C ASP A 52 -8.07 -17.12 -8.15
N PRO A 53 -7.96 -18.17 -9.00
CA PRO A 53 -9.11 -18.98 -9.43
C PRO A 53 -9.61 -19.97 -8.35
N GLU A 54 -9.12 -19.89 -7.10
CA GLU A 54 -9.42 -20.85 -6.04
C GLU A 54 -10.65 -20.51 -5.18
N GLU A 55 -11.38 -19.43 -5.48
CA GLU A 55 -12.65 -19.08 -4.81
C GLU A 55 -13.83 -18.98 -5.79
N CYS A 56 -14.04 -20.04 -6.58
CA CYS A 56 -15.28 -20.27 -7.34
C CYS A 56 -16.30 -21.08 -6.51
#